data_AF-L0JB86-F1
#
_entry.id   AF-L0JB86-F1
#
_cell.length_a   1.000
_cell.length_b   1.000
_cell.length_c   1.000
_cell.angle_alpha   90.00
_cell.angle_beta   90.00
_cell.angle_gamma   90.00
#
_symmetry.space_group_name_H-M   'P 1'
#
loop_
_entity.id
_entity.type
_entity.pdbx_description
1 polymer ?
#
loop_
_entity_poly.entity_id
_entity_poly.type
_entity_poly.pdbx_seq_one_letter_code
_entity_poly.pdbx_strand_id
1 'polypeptide(L)'
;MKTIRHLFLLLALLLGHSGMLGKNYTVIISLDGYRWDYPQWYDTPFIDFMASQGVASGLIPSFPSKTFPNHYTLATGLYPDHHGIVANEFLDPANGRSFSLGTAEQKMNPDFYGGEPIWNTAHRQGKRVAVFYWPGSDVKVNGRYPDKYFPYDQTPRLTLSQRIQGVLQQLQLPAQQRPDLIMAYMEQPDAHGHTYGPQGKRTRHAVQIVDSLLQSLYDGIHLLPDASHVNLIVVSDHGMAWVARDHTIGIRQRLRPEWVRMASGSVPCNIYVQPGCQDSVFQALQGLDHAKVWRRQNIPSYLHYGTSRRVGDVVVCPDLGYVVYDDSITPGGNHGYDPTLQDMHALFRAIGPDFRHTEIPHFRNVDVYPLLCRLLGIIPAPNDGRIDEIETILYKNK
;
A
#
# COMPACT_ATOMS: atom_id res chain seq x y z
N MET A 1 -43.81 -21.08 72.54
CA MET A 1 -43.51 -21.39 71.12
C MET A 1 -43.13 -20.07 70.46
N LYS A 2 -41.89 -19.55 70.59
CA LYS A 2 -40.70 -19.77 69.73
C LYS A 2 -41.08 -19.92 68.24
N THR A 3 -40.59 -19.21 67.20
CA THR A 3 -39.69 -18.05 66.91
C THR A 3 -39.39 -18.15 65.38
N ILE A 4 -38.80 -17.10 64.75
CA ILE A 4 -38.09 -17.08 63.43
C ILE A 4 -39.02 -16.78 62.22
N ARG A 5 -39.06 -15.63 61.53
CA ARG A 5 -38.10 -14.59 61.06
C ARG A 5 -37.18 -15.05 59.90
N HIS A 6 -37.41 -14.42 58.73
CA HIS A 6 -36.54 -14.28 57.54
C HIS A 6 -36.52 -15.39 56.48
N LEU A 7 -37.00 -15.05 55.27
CA LEU A 7 -36.51 -15.56 53.98
C LEU A 7 -36.66 -14.44 52.93
N PHE A 8 -35.73 -13.48 52.92
CA PHE A 8 -34.66 -13.33 51.92
C PHE A 8 -35.15 -13.15 50.47
N LEU A 9 -35.24 -11.88 50.07
CA LEU A 9 -34.92 -11.42 48.71
C LEU A 9 -33.55 -11.99 48.31
N LEU A 10 -33.47 -12.63 47.14
CA LEU A 10 -32.27 -12.69 46.29
C LEU A 10 -32.65 -13.34 44.96
N LEU A 11 -33.45 -12.63 44.15
CA LEU A 11 -33.44 -12.85 42.70
C LEU A 11 -32.17 -12.14 42.20
N ALA A 12 -31.04 -12.82 42.36
CA ALA A 12 -29.76 -12.34 41.87
C ALA A 12 -29.85 -12.21 40.33
N LEU A 13 -29.64 -11.00 39.85
CA LEU A 13 -29.35 -10.71 38.46
C LEU A 13 -28.18 -11.60 38.00
N LEU A 14 -28.49 -12.69 37.32
CA LEU A 14 -27.60 -13.27 36.32
C LEU A 14 -27.75 -12.45 35.04
N LEU A 15 -27.42 -11.15 35.12
CA LEU A 15 -26.89 -10.46 33.96
C LEU A 15 -25.52 -11.09 33.76
N GLY A 16 -25.48 -12.06 32.85
CA GLY A 16 -24.24 -12.51 32.27
C GLY A 16 -23.45 -11.27 31.91
N HIS A 17 -22.29 -11.10 32.55
CA HIS A 17 -21.22 -10.32 31.96
C HIS A 17 -20.79 -11.11 30.72
N SER A 18 -21.60 -11.02 29.65
CA SER A 18 -21.04 -11.01 28.32
C SER A 18 -20.11 -9.81 28.36
N GLY A 19 -18.84 -10.05 28.68
CA GLY A 19 -17.82 -9.04 28.52
C GLY A 19 -18.04 -8.48 27.13
N MET A 20 -18.36 -7.18 27.03
CA MET A 20 -18.26 -6.53 25.73
C MET A 20 -16.84 -6.83 25.29
N LEU A 21 -16.67 -7.70 24.30
CA LEU A 21 -15.40 -7.82 23.60
C LEU A 21 -15.04 -6.40 23.22
N GLY A 22 -14.01 -5.87 23.87
CA GLY A 22 -13.61 -4.47 23.74
C GLY A 22 -13.45 -4.14 22.26
N LYS A 23 -13.99 -2.99 21.86
CA LYS A 23 -13.84 -2.51 20.49
C LYS A 23 -12.36 -2.22 20.25
N ASN A 24 -11.73 -3.00 19.38
CA ASN A 24 -10.35 -2.74 18.97
C ASN A 24 -10.31 -1.65 17.88
N TYR A 25 -9.22 -0.89 17.87
CA TYR A 25 -8.90 0.15 16.90
C TYR A 25 -7.72 -0.30 16.06
N THR A 26 -7.72 0.02 14.77
CA THR A 26 -6.60 -0.34 13.88
C THR A 26 -5.90 0.92 13.38
N VAL A 27 -4.58 0.97 13.54
CA VAL A 27 -3.70 1.95 12.94
C VAL A 27 -2.84 1.24 11.91
N ILE A 28 -2.79 1.76 10.68
CA ILE A 28 -1.90 1.29 9.63
C ILE A 28 -1.05 2.44 9.11
N ILE A 29 0.27 2.26 9.15
CA ILE A 29 1.25 3.22 8.65
C ILE A 29 1.93 2.61 7.43
N SER A 30 1.87 3.31 6.29
CA SER A 30 2.63 2.97 5.09
C SER A 30 3.90 3.82 5.01
N LEU A 31 5.04 3.15 4.85
CA LEU A 31 6.35 3.76 4.61
C LEU A 31 6.72 3.50 3.14
N ASP A 32 6.67 4.53 2.29
CA ASP A 32 6.93 4.39 0.86
C ASP A 32 8.33 3.81 0.60
N GLY A 33 8.43 2.77 -0.24
CA GLY A 33 9.71 2.20 -0.66
C GLY A 33 10.53 1.53 0.45
N TYR A 34 9.90 1.15 1.56
CA TYR A 34 10.54 0.45 2.67
C TYR A 34 10.67 -1.05 2.35
N ARG A 35 11.86 -1.43 1.84
CA ARG A 35 12.20 -2.81 1.53
C ARG A 35 12.10 -3.73 2.75
N TRP A 36 11.69 -4.97 2.51
CA TRP A 36 11.57 -6.01 3.53
C TRP A 36 12.89 -6.30 4.30
N ASP A 37 14.05 -6.10 3.65
CA ASP A 37 15.38 -6.42 4.15
C ASP A 37 16.16 -5.22 4.72
N TYR A 38 15.58 -4.01 4.74
CA TYR A 38 16.21 -2.88 5.42
C TYR A 38 16.56 -3.13 6.90
N PRO A 39 15.75 -3.84 7.70
CA PRO A 39 16.13 -4.19 9.07
C PRO A 39 17.37 -5.10 9.17
N GLN A 40 17.74 -5.80 8.09
CA GLN A 40 18.95 -6.62 8.04
C GLN A 40 20.21 -5.78 7.74
N TRP A 41 20.03 -4.60 7.15
CA TRP A 41 21.13 -3.73 6.73
C TRP A 41 21.35 -2.56 7.68
N TYR A 42 20.30 -2.13 8.37
CA TYR A 42 20.25 -0.92 9.15
C TYR A 42 19.78 -1.17 10.57
N ASP A 43 20.13 -0.25 11.46
CA ASP A 43 19.72 -0.30 12.86
C ASP A 43 18.28 0.22 12.99
N THR A 44 17.32 -0.69 13.18
CA THR A 44 15.88 -0.41 13.24
C THR A 44 15.25 -1.07 14.48
N PRO A 45 15.66 -0.63 15.69
CA PRO A 45 15.30 -1.31 16.93
C PRO A 45 13.79 -1.41 17.14
N PHE A 46 12.99 -0.45 16.67
CA PHE A 46 11.55 -0.53 16.82
C PHE A 46 10.92 -1.55 15.86
N ILE A 47 11.33 -1.58 14.59
CA ILE A 47 10.88 -2.62 13.64
C ILE A 47 11.29 -4.02 14.12
N ASP A 48 12.47 -4.16 14.72
CA ASP A 48 12.94 -5.43 15.32
C ASP A 48 12.11 -5.79 16.56
N PHE A 49 11.79 -4.80 17.40
CA PHE A 49 10.87 -4.98 18.51
C PHE A 49 9.49 -5.47 18.04
N MET A 50 8.90 -4.86 17.00
CA MET A 50 7.63 -5.31 16.43
C MET A 50 7.69 -6.77 15.98
N ALA A 51 8.80 -7.17 15.33
CA ALA A 51 9.01 -8.56 14.91
C ALA A 51 9.05 -9.51 16.11
N SER A 52 9.68 -9.10 17.21
CA SER A 52 9.82 -9.90 18.44
C SER A 52 8.57 -9.98 19.32
N GLN A 53 7.54 -9.17 19.06
CA GLN A 53 6.33 -9.10 19.88
C GLN A 53 5.04 -9.40 19.09
N GLY A 54 5.10 -9.49 17.76
CA GLY A 54 3.94 -9.75 16.93
C GLY A 54 4.29 -10.43 15.62
N VAL A 55 3.74 -9.92 14.53
CA VAL A 55 3.85 -10.53 13.21
C VAL A 55 5.05 -9.95 12.47
N ALA A 56 5.93 -10.82 12.01
CA ALA A 56 7.00 -10.50 11.08
C ALA A 56 6.74 -11.16 9.72
N SER A 57 6.73 -10.37 8.65
CA SER A 57 6.67 -10.85 7.28
C SER A 57 7.13 -9.78 6.28
N GLY A 58 6.94 -10.05 5.00
CA GLY A 58 7.06 -9.09 3.91
C GLY A 58 5.86 -9.16 2.97
N LEU A 59 5.65 -8.11 2.20
CA LEU A 59 4.62 -8.05 1.16
C LEU A 59 5.27 -8.28 -0.21
N ILE A 60 4.66 -9.17 -0.99
CA ILE A 60 4.88 -9.26 -2.43
C ILE A 60 3.97 -8.19 -3.06
N PRO A 61 4.52 -7.14 -3.68
CA PRO A 61 3.72 -6.10 -4.29
C PRO A 61 3.01 -6.64 -5.53
N SER A 62 1.99 -5.91 -5.97
CA SER A 62 1.35 -6.11 -7.26
C SER A 62 2.17 -5.46 -8.38
N PHE A 63 2.09 -6.02 -9.59
CA PHE A 63 2.77 -5.44 -10.75
C PHE A 63 1.93 -4.32 -11.40
N PRO A 64 2.55 -3.20 -11.80
CA PRO A 64 3.95 -2.83 -11.53
C PRO A 64 4.12 -2.40 -10.06
N SER A 65 5.29 -2.69 -9.47
CA SER A 65 5.61 -2.37 -8.06
C SER A 65 5.86 -0.86 -7.84
N LYS A 66 4.86 -0.05 -8.17
CA LYS A 66 4.83 1.43 -8.14
C LYS A 66 3.86 1.93 -7.06
N THR A 67 4.10 3.17 -6.62
CA THR A 67 3.44 3.78 -5.46
C THR A 67 1.92 3.81 -5.53
N PHE A 68 1.33 4.51 -6.50
CA PHE A 68 -0.13 4.65 -6.58
C PHE A 68 -0.84 3.32 -6.84
N PRO A 69 -0.38 2.47 -7.79
CA PRO A 69 -0.94 1.14 -7.97
C PRO A 69 -0.99 0.34 -6.66
N ASN A 70 0.14 0.24 -5.94
CA ASN A 70 0.22 -0.64 -4.77
C ASN A 70 -0.44 -0.07 -3.52
N HIS A 71 -0.39 1.25 -3.30
CA HIS A 71 -1.17 1.86 -2.22
C HIS A 71 -2.68 1.70 -2.43
N TYR A 72 -3.15 1.80 -3.68
CA TYR A 72 -4.57 1.59 -3.96
C TYR A 72 -4.95 0.11 -3.92
N THR A 73 -4.04 -0.80 -4.28
CA THR A 73 -4.16 -2.25 -4.00
C THR A 73 -4.34 -2.52 -2.51
N LEU A 74 -3.47 -1.99 -1.64
CA LEU A 74 -3.59 -2.15 -0.18
C LEU A 74 -4.94 -1.65 0.36
N ALA A 75 -5.50 -0.60 -0.26
CA ALA A 75 -6.78 -0.02 0.13
C ALA A 75 -8.01 -0.77 -0.40
N THR A 76 -7.90 -1.59 -1.46
CA THR A 76 -9.04 -2.21 -2.17
C THR A 76 -8.99 -3.73 -2.24
N GLY A 77 -7.81 -4.33 -2.04
CA GLY A 77 -7.57 -5.75 -2.24
C GLY A 77 -7.61 -6.18 -3.70
N LEU A 78 -7.56 -5.23 -4.63
CA LEU A 78 -7.60 -5.49 -6.06
C LEU A 78 -6.21 -5.33 -6.66
N TYR A 79 -5.90 -6.10 -7.69
CA TYR A 79 -4.71 -5.84 -8.51
C TYR A 79 -4.84 -4.51 -9.29
N PRO A 80 -3.73 -3.87 -9.68
CA PRO A 80 -3.70 -2.65 -10.49
C PRO A 80 -4.58 -2.68 -11.73
N ASP A 81 -4.59 -3.83 -12.40
CA ASP A 81 -5.39 -4.08 -13.58
C ASP A 81 -6.90 -4.04 -13.30
N HIS A 82 -7.33 -4.51 -12.13
CA HIS A 82 -8.74 -4.60 -11.74
C HIS A 82 -9.28 -3.29 -11.13
N HIS A 83 -8.47 -2.57 -10.33
CA HIS A 83 -8.87 -1.27 -9.79
C HIS A 83 -8.60 -0.09 -10.73
N GLY A 84 -7.89 -0.31 -11.83
CA GLY A 84 -7.76 0.65 -12.93
C GLY A 84 -6.65 1.71 -12.77
N ILE A 85 -5.88 1.69 -11.68
CA ILE A 85 -4.69 2.54 -11.49
C ILE A 85 -3.47 1.66 -11.84
N VAL A 86 -3.20 1.55 -13.13
CA VAL A 86 -2.27 0.56 -13.71
C VAL A 86 -0.79 0.99 -13.70
N ALA A 87 -0.54 2.27 -13.40
CA ALA A 87 0.78 2.90 -13.31
C ALA A 87 0.64 4.28 -12.64
N ASN A 88 1.76 4.92 -12.30
CA ASN A 88 1.76 6.32 -11.83
C ASN A 88 1.43 7.32 -12.97
N GLU A 89 1.57 6.88 -14.22
CA GLU A 89 1.20 7.63 -15.42
C GLU A 89 0.65 6.66 -16.48
N PHE A 90 -0.49 7.00 -17.09
CA PHE A 90 -1.10 6.17 -18.14
C PHE A 90 -2.12 6.95 -18.97
N LEU A 91 -2.50 6.40 -20.12
CA LEU A 91 -3.57 6.90 -20.99
C LEU A 91 -4.76 5.94 -20.94
N ASP A 92 -5.98 6.48 -20.83
CA ASP A 92 -7.20 5.74 -21.12
C ASP A 92 -7.58 5.92 -22.60
N PRO A 93 -7.34 4.92 -23.46
CA PRO A 93 -7.57 5.08 -24.90
C PRO A 93 -9.05 5.26 -25.26
N ALA A 94 -9.98 4.87 -24.39
CA ALA A 94 -11.42 4.94 -24.69
C ALA A 94 -11.95 6.38 -24.73
N ASN A 95 -11.36 7.29 -23.97
CA ASN A 95 -11.78 8.70 -23.91
C ASN A 95 -10.62 9.69 -24.11
N GLY A 96 -9.40 9.18 -24.31
CA GLY A 96 -8.21 9.99 -24.56
C GLY A 96 -7.68 10.75 -23.34
N ARG A 97 -8.19 10.49 -22.13
CA ARG A 97 -7.73 11.14 -20.91
C ARG A 97 -6.48 10.46 -20.36
N SER A 98 -5.57 11.26 -19.81
CA SER A 98 -4.37 10.76 -19.13
C SER A 98 -4.47 10.89 -17.62
N PHE A 99 -3.76 10.01 -16.93
CA PHE A 99 -3.51 10.06 -15.50
C PHE A 99 -2.03 10.36 -15.26
N SER A 100 -1.71 11.26 -14.34
CA SER A 100 -0.36 11.51 -13.83
C SER A 100 -0.42 12.08 -12.42
N LEU A 101 0.48 11.62 -11.56
CA LEU A 101 0.62 12.13 -10.18
C LEU A 101 1.03 13.61 -10.12
N GLY A 102 1.69 14.09 -11.18
CA GLY A 102 2.12 15.48 -11.32
C GLY A 102 0.98 16.45 -11.67
N THR A 103 -0.21 15.94 -12.03
CA THR A 103 -1.35 16.78 -12.45
C THR A 103 -2.55 16.57 -11.54
N ALA A 104 -2.84 17.56 -10.70
CA ALA A 104 -3.91 17.49 -9.70
C ALA A 104 -5.28 17.13 -10.30
N GLU A 105 -5.68 17.79 -11.40
CA GLU A 105 -6.94 17.50 -12.10
C GLU A 105 -7.05 16.03 -12.53
N GLN A 106 -5.96 15.44 -13.02
CA GLN A 106 -5.93 14.07 -13.50
C GLN A 106 -6.00 13.08 -12.35
N LYS A 107 -5.16 13.25 -11.32
CA LYS A 107 -5.12 12.32 -10.18
C LYS A 107 -6.34 12.41 -9.27
N MET A 108 -7.05 13.55 -9.27
CA MET A 108 -8.29 13.73 -8.51
C MET A 108 -9.55 13.29 -9.26
N ASN A 109 -9.44 12.82 -10.51
CA ASN A 109 -10.59 12.36 -11.27
C ASN A 109 -11.03 10.95 -10.79
N PRO A 110 -12.23 10.81 -10.18
CA PRO A 110 -12.70 9.53 -9.66
C PRO A 110 -12.95 8.47 -10.75
N ASP A 111 -13.10 8.84 -12.02
CA ASP A 111 -13.32 7.90 -13.13
C ASP A 111 -12.12 6.94 -13.33
N PHE A 112 -10.95 7.29 -12.80
CA PHE A 112 -9.77 6.42 -12.83
C PHE A 112 -9.77 5.34 -11.74
N TYR A 113 -10.56 5.51 -10.68
CA TYR A 113 -10.50 4.67 -9.49
C TYR A 113 -11.68 3.70 -9.45
N GLY A 114 -11.40 2.43 -9.75
CA GLY A 114 -12.37 1.32 -9.63
C GLY A 114 -12.36 0.68 -8.23
N GLY A 115 -13.26 -0.27 -8.02
CA GLY A 115 -13.36 -1.00 -6.75
C GLY A 115 -13.96 -0.19 -5.59
N GLU A 116 -13.81 -0.70 -4.38
CA GLU A 116 -14.29 -0.06 -3.15
C GLU A 116 -13.14 0.02 -2.14
N PRO A 117 -12.59 1.22 -1.86
CA PRO A 117 -11.53 1.34 -0.88
C PRO A 117 -12.05 1.14 0.55
N ILE A 118 -11.18 0.70 1.45
CA ILE A 118 -11.50 0.30 2.83
C ILE A 118 -12.27 1.38 3.61
N TRP A 119 -12.01 2.67 3.36
CA TRP A 119 -12.74 3.76 3.99
C TRP A 119 -14.22 3.81 3.56
N ASN A 120 -14.53 3.46 2.32
CA ASN A 120 -15.92 3.34 1.85
C ASN A 120 -16.58 2.07 2.41
N THR A 121 -15.86 0.94 2.42
CA THR A 121 -16.33 -0.35 2.99
C THR A 121 -16.65 -0.24 4.47
N ALA A 122 -15.79 0.43 5.23
CA ALA A 122 -15.95 0.73 6.64
C ALA A 122 -17.16 1.64 6.88
N HIS A 123 -17.25 2.76 6.13
CA HIS A 123 -18.32 3.73 6.29
C HIS A 123 -19.72 3.12 6.07
N ARG A 124 -19.92 2.35 5.00
CA ARG A 124 -21.23 1.70 4.72
C ARG A 124 -21.65 0.67 5.78
N GLN A 125 -20.73 0.29 6.68
CA GLN A 125 -20.95 -0.65 7.78
C GLN A 125 -20.81 0.01 9.16
N GLY A 126 -20.95 1.34 9.23
CA GLY A 126 -21.02 2.10 10.48
C GLY A 126 -19.68 2.28 11.20
N LYS A 127 -18.55 2.03 10.52
CA LYS A 127 -17.20 2.28 11.02
C LYS A 127 -16.70 3.64 10.56
N ARG A 128 -15.88 4.29 11.38
CA ARG A 128 -15.26 5.59 11.06
C ARG A 128 -13.81 5.43 10.63
N VAL A 129 -13.38 6.18 9.62
CA VAL A 129 -12.00 6.12 9.11
C VAL A 129 -11.37 7.51 9.02
N ALA A 130 -10.15 7.64 9.54
CA ALA A 130 -9.30 8.80 9.33
C ALA A 130 -8.10 8.43 8.45
N VAL A 131 -7.80 9.24 7.44
CA VAL A 131 -6.75 8.96 6.46
C VAL A 131 -5.83 10.16 6.27
N PHE A 132 -4.54 9.98 6.56
CA PHE A 132 -3.50 10.96 6.31
C PHE A 132 -2.78 10.58 5.02
N TYR A 133 -3.11 11.27 3.92
CA TYR A 133 -2.34 11.27 2.67
C TYR A 133 -2.25 9.95 1.89
N TRP A 134 -3.09 8.96 2.18
CA TRP A 134 -3.08 7.71 1.42
C TRP A 134 -3.54 7.95 -0.03
N PRO A 135 -2.84 7.41 -1.06
CA PRO A 135 -3.27 7.53 -2.45
C PRO A 135 -4.75 7.15 -2.67
N GLY A 136 -5.52 8.07 -3.25
CA GLY A 136 -6.97 7.90 -3.48
C GLY A 136 -7.87 8.38 -2.33
N SER A 137 -7.33 8.71 -1.15
CA SER A 137 -8.13 9.15 0.00
C SER A 137 -8.68 10.57 -0.14
N ASP A 138 -8.03 11.41 -0.94
CA ASP A 138 -8.46 12.74 -1.33
C ASP A 138 -9.17 12.76 -2.70
N VAL A 139 -9.64 11.58 -3.15
CA VAL A 139 -10.47 11.40 -4.33
C VAL A 139 -11.86 10.92 -3.93
N LYS A 140 -12.89 11.46 -4.57
CA LYS A 140 -14.30 11.15 -4.26
C LYS A 140 -14.75 9.83 -4.90
N VAL A 141 -14.02 8.74 -4.62
CA VAL A 141 -14.30 7.40 -5.15
C VAL A 141 -15.69 6.94 -4.73
N ASN A 142 -16.50 6.50 -5.68
CA ASN A 142 -17.91 6.13 -5.46
C ASN A 142 -18.72 7.23 -4.73
N GLY A 143 -18.39 8.50 -5.00
CA GLY A 143 -19.12 9.64 -4.45
C GLY A 143 -18.78 9.99 -3.00
N ARG A 144 -17.72 9.42 -2.42
CA ARG A 144 -17.40 9.59 -0.99
C ARG A 144 -15.90 9.79 -0.72
N TYR A 145 -15.62 10.53 0.36
CA TYR A 145 -14.32 10.66 1.01
C TYR A 145 -14.32 9.89 2.35
N PRO A 146 -13.16 9.56 2.94
CA PRO A 146 -13.09 9.12 4.33
C PRO A 146 -13.73 10.13 5.29
N ASP A 147 -14.14 9.68 6.49
CA ASP A 147 -14.78 10.55 7.49
C ASP A 147 -13.86 11.70 7.92
N LYS A 148 -12.55 11.45 7.94
CA LYS A 148 -11.51 12.48 8.02
C LYS A 148 -10.42 12.16 7.01
N TYR A 149 -10.06 13.14 6.17
CA TYR A 149 -8.95 13.01 5.23
C TYR A 149 -8.14 14.31 5.14
N PHE A 150 -6.93 14.20 4.61
CA PHE A 150 -6.01 15.32 4.39
C PHE A 150 -5.60 15.34 2.92
N PRO A 151 -5.89 16.43 2.16
CA PRO A 151 -5.51 16.53 0.76
C PRO A 151 -3.99 16.60 0.60
N TYR A 152 -3.42 15.77 -0.28
CA TYR A 152 -1.96 15.65 -0.40
C TYR A 152 -1.29 16.94 -0.88
N ASP A 153 -1.90 17.62 -1.86
CA ASP A 153 -1.35 18.84 -2.47
C ASP A 153 -1.60 20.11 -1.65
N GLN A 154 -2.28 20.01 -0.49
CA GLN A 154 -2.49 21.17 0.37
C GLN A 154 -1.17 21.63 1.00
N THR A 155 -0.82 22.90 0.79
CA THR A 155 0.39 23.51 1.34
C THR A 155 0.10 24.41 2.55
N PRO A 156 0.90 24.36 3.63
CA PRO A 156 2.00 23.42 3.85
C PRO A 156 1.49 22.00 4.16
N ARG A 157 2.24 20.98 3.71
CA ARG A 157 1.99 19.57 4.09
C ARG A 157 2.42 19.33 5.53
N LEU A 158 1.75 18.40 6.21
CA LEU A 158 2.19 17.95 7.54
C LEU A 158 3.54 17.24 7.42
N THR A 159 4.46 17.59 8.34
CA THR A 159 5.71 16.84 8.53
C THR A 159 5.41 15.42 9.01
N LEU A 160 6.38 14.49 8.88
CA LEU A 160 6.21 13.12 9.36
C LEU A 160 5.84 13.07 10.85
N SER A 161 6.49 13.89 11.68
CA SER A 161 6.16 14.00 13.11
C SER A 161 4.75 14.56 13.35
N GLN A 162 4.31 15.55 12.57
CA GLN A 162 2.95 16.07 12.66
C GLN A 162 1.90 15.03 12.25
N ARG A 163 2.21 14.14 11.29
CA ARG A 163 1.34 13.01 10.93
C ARG A 163 1.23 12.02 12.09
N ILE A 164 2.35 11.65 12.72
CA ILE A 164 2.35 10.81 13.93
C ILE A 164 1.51 11.42 15.05
N GLN A 165 1.72 12.71 15.33
CA GLN A 165 0.92 13.43 16.32
C GLN A 165 -0.57 13.44 15.94
N GLY A 166 -0.89 13.62 14.65
CA GLY A 166 -2.25 13.57 14.14
C GLY A 166 -2.91 12.20 14.37
N VAL A 167 -2.20 11.10 14.15
CA VAL A 167 -2.68 9.74 14.45
C VAL A 167 -3.03 9.60 15.94
N LEU A 168 -2.14 10.03 16.84
CA LEU A 168 -2.39 10.00 18.29
C LEU A 168 -3.60 10.86 18.67
N GLN A 169 -3.76 12.04 18.09
CA GLN A 169 -4.91 12.91 18.31
C GLN A 169 -6.22 12.25 17.87
N GLN A 170 -6.22 11.51 16.76
CA GLN A 170 -7.40 10.76 16.33
C GLN A 170 -7.77 9.66 17.34
N LEU A 171 -6.79 8.95 17.91
CA LEU A 171 -7.01 7.94 18.95
C LEU A 171 -7.49 8.55 20.28
N GLN A 172 -7.15 9.79 20.57
CA GLN A 172 -7.58 10.50 21.78
C GLN A 172 -9.02 11.03 21.73
N LEU A 173 -9.65 11.02 20.55
CA LEU A 173 -11.04 11.47 20.42
C LEU A 173 -11.99 10.66 21.32
N PRO A 174 -13.10 11.25 21.79
CA PRO A 174 -14.14 10.53 22.53
C PRO A 174 -14.61 9.30 21.75
N ALA A 175 -14.98 8.23 22.45
CA ALA A 175 -15.32 6.93 21.83
C ALA A 175 -16.38 7.03 20.72
N GLN A 176 -17.34 7.97 20.82
CA GLN A 176 -18.37 8.21 19.82
C GLN A 176 -17.87 8.91 18.55
N GLN A 177 -16.69 9.52 18.57
CA GLN A 177 -16.07 10.23 17.43
C GLN A 177 -14.80 9.56 16.93
N ARG A 178 -14.17 8.72 17.77
CA ARG A 178 -12.92 8.04 17.48
C ARG A 178 -13.02 7.14 16.24
N PRO A 179 -12.12 7.27 15.25
CA PRO A 179 -12.04 6.37 14.11
C PRO A 179 -11.77 4.92 14.53
N ASP A 180 -12.42 3.97 13.86
CA ASP A 180 -12.15 2.54 13.95
C ASP A 180 -10.86 2.15 13.22
N LEU A 181 -10.57 2.86 12.11
CA LEU A 181 -9.36 2.72 11.31
C LEU A 181 -8.68 4.08 11.14
N ILE A 182 -7.37 4.13 11.38
CA ILE A 182 -6.52 5.28 11.06
C ILE A 182 -5.43 4.82 10.10
N MET A 183 -5.37 5.45 8.93
CA MET A 183 -4.36 5.15 7.91
C MET A 183 -3.44 6.35 7.74
N ALA A 184 -2.13 6.16 7.67
CA ALA A 184 -1.20 7.25 7.39
C ALA A 184 -0.09 6.83 6.42
N TYR A 185 0.21 7.71 5.48
CA TYR A 185 1.28 7.57 4.51
C TYR A 185 2.50 8.42 4.90
N MET A 186 3.70 7.91 4.63
CA MET A 186 4.99 8.61 4.78
C MET A 186 5.83 8.41 3.53
N GLU A 187 6.39 9.49 2.97
CA GLU A 187 7.19 9.46 1.73
C GLU A 187 8.59 8.83 1.91
N GLN A 188 8.96 8.44 3.13
CA GLN A 188 10.28 7.93 3.45
C GLN A 188 10.20 6.43 3.77
N PRO A 189 11.20 5.64 3.36
CA PRO A 189 12.50 6.04 2.80
C PRO A 189 12.59 6.23 1.28
N ASP A 190 11.50 6.04 0.51
CA ASP A 190 11.49 6.04 -0.96
C ASP A 190 12.26 7.21 -1.59
N ALA A 191 11.97 8.45 -1.19
CA ALA A 191 12.62 9.63 -1.77
C ALA A 191 14.16 9.62 -1.61
N HIS A 192 14.67 9.11 -0.48
CA HIS A 192 16.11 8.92 -0.28
C HIS A 192 16.61 7.68 -1.03
N GLY A 193 15.83 6.60 -1.08
CA GLY A 193 16.12 5.41 -1.87
C GLY A 193 16.34 5.74 -3.35
N HIS A 194 15.48 6.56 -3.94
CA HIS A 194 15.64 7.07 -5.30
C HIS A 194 16.94 7.85 -5.49
N THR A 195 17.25 8.78 -4.57
CA THR A 195 18.41 9.68 -4.75
C THR A 195 19.75 9.00 -4.46
N TYR A 196 19.80 8.11 -3.47
CA TYR A 196 21.06 7.57 -2.92
C TYR A 196 21.19 6.05 -3.04
N GLY A 197 20.17 5.38 -3.57
CA GLY A 197 20.09 3.93 -3.65
C GLY A 197 19.62 3.26 -2.35
N PRO A 198 19.22 1.98 -2.44
CA PRO A 198 18.68 1.24 -1.30
C PRO A 198 19.72 1.02 -0.19
N GLN A 199 21.03 1.02 -0.51
CA GLN A 199 22.15 0.85 0.42
C GLN A 199 22.89 2.16 0.78
N GLY A 200 22.35 3.32 0.37
CA GLY A 200 22.98 4.62 0.59
C GLY A 200 23.01 5.06 2.05
N LYS A 201 24.08 5.73 2.50
CA LYS A 201 24.18 6.27 3.88
C LYS A 201 23.04 7.21 4.27
N ARG A 202 22.55 8.01 3.31
CA ARG A 202 21.41 8.91 3.53
C ARG A 202 20.07 8.17 3.54
N THR A 203 19.93 7.09 2.77
CA THR A 203 18.80 6.16 2.84
C THR A 203 18.76 5.46 4.20
N ARG A 204 19.90 4.95 4.69
CA ARG A 204 20.03 4.43 6.07
C ARG A 204 19.51 5.43 7.10
N HIS A 205 19.94 6.68 7.01
CA HIS A 205 19.51 7.70 7.97
C HIS A 205 17.99 7.97 7.89
N ALA A 206 17.41 8.00 6.70
CA ALA A 206 15.97 8.12 6.53
C ALA A 206 15.21 6.94 7.15
N VAL A 207 15.71 5.71 6.97
CA VAL A 207 15.16 4.49 7.60
C VAL A 207 15.20 4.60 9.14
N GLN A 208 16.32 5.05 9.72
CA GLN A 208 16.47 5.22 11.17
C GLN A 208 15.54 6.31 11.73
N ILE A 209 15.32 7.39 10.98
CA ILE A 209 14.37 8.45 11.36
C ILE A 209 12.95 7.90 11.42
N VAL A 210 12.50 7.16 10.39
CA VAL A 210 11.13 6.62 10.41
C VAL A 210 10.95 5.56 11.51
N ASP A 211 11.96 4.73 11.77
CA ASP A 211 11.95 3.79 12.90
C ASP A 211 11.74 4.50 14.25
N SER A 212 12.50 5.58 14.49
CA SER A 212 12.37 6.41 15.70
C SER A 212 11.00 7.08 15.84
N LEU A 213 10.39 7.50 14.72
CA LEU A 213 9.05 8.08 14.69
C LEU A 213 7.97 7.03 14.99
N LEU A 214 8.17 5.79 14.54
CA LEU A 214 7.27 4.68 14.84
C LEU A 214 7.35 4.27 16.32
N GLN A 215 8.56 4.25 16.91
CA GLN A 215 8.72 4.10 18.36
C GLN A 215 7.93 5.18 19.10
N SER A 216 8.06 6.45 18.68
CA SER A 216 7.36 7.58 19.30
C SER A 216 5.83 7.44 19.19
N LEU A 217 5.33 6.91 18.06
CA LEU A 217 3.92 6.58 17.89
C LEU A 217 3.48 5.49 18.86
N TYR A 218 4.25 4.41 18.94
CA TYR A 218 3.95 3.27 19.81
C TYR A 218 3.92 3.65 21.29
N ASP A 219 4.92 4.41 21.74
CA ASP A 219 4.98 4.93 23.11
C ASP A 219 3.79 5.84 23.39
N GLY A 220 3.44 6.71 22.44
CA GLY A 220 2.26 7.57 22.52
C GLY A 220 0.95 6.79 22.62
N ILE A 221 0.81 5.69 21.88
CA ILE A 221 -0.34 4.78 21.97
C ILE A 221 -0.41 4.14 23.36
N HIS A 222 0.72 3.72 23.93
CA HIS A 222 0.80 3.05 25.24
C HIS A 222 0.44 3.95 26.42
N LEU A 223 0.47 5.27 26.23
CA LEU A 223 0.02 6.25 27.21
C LEU A 223 -1.49 6.51 27.16
N LEU A 224 -2.22 5.96 26.19
CA LEU A 224 -3.66 6.16 26.06
C LEU A 224 -4.44 5.18 26.96
N PRO A 225 -5.61 5.59 27.50
CA PRO A 225 -6.46 4.71 28.32
C PRO A 225 -6.86 3.40 27.63
N ASP A 226 -7.01 3.43 26.30
CA ASP A 226 -7.44 2.30 25.49
C ASP A 226 -6.28 1.59 24.76
N ALA A 227 -5.03 1.78 25.23
CA ALA A 227 -3.82 1.23 24.59
C ALA A 227 -3.92 -0.28 24.29
N SER A 228 -4.47 -1.06 25.22
CA SER A 228 -4.64 -2.52 25.09
C SER A 228 -5.61 -2.96 23.98
N HIS A 229 -6.34 -2.01 23.38
CA HIS A 229 -7.29 -2.23 22.29
C HIS A 229 -6.78 -1.74 20.93
N VAL A 230 -5.52 -1.30 20.82
CA VAL A 230 -4.97 -0.76 19.57
C VAL A 230 -4.11 -1.80 18.86
N ASN A 231 -4.48 -2.13 17.62
CA ASN A 231 -3.64 -2.81 16.66
C ASN A 231 -2.81 -1.78 15.89
N LEU A 232 -1.51 -2.02 15.77
CA LEU A 232 -0.59 -1.23 14.95
C LEU A 232 0.00 -2.12 13.85
N ILE A 233 -0.20 -1.70 12.60
CA ILE A 233 0.35 -2.33 11.41
C ILE A 233 1.29 -1.34 10.73
N VAL A 234 2.48 -1.79 10.36
CA VAL A 234 3.43 -1.04 9.52
C VAL A 234 3.64 -1.83 8.24
N VAL A 235 3.38 -1.17 7.11
CA VAL A 235 3.50 -1.75 5.77
C VAL A 235 4.35 -0.87 4.87
N SER A 236 4.68 -1.41 3.71
CA SER A 236 5.16 -0.65 2.56
C SER A 236 4.48 -1.15 1.29
N ASP A 237 4.54 -0.34 0.25
CA ASP A 237 3.93 -0.58 -1.04
C ASP A 237 4.86 -1.34 -2.01
N HIS A 238 6.17 -1.12 -1.92
CA HIS A 238 7.19 -1.81 -2.70
C HIS A 238 8.59 -1.69 -2.07
N GLY A 239 9.54 -2.43 -2.65
CA GLY A 239 10.97 -2.28 -2.38
C GLY A 239 11.67 -1.27 -3.32
N MET A 240 12.98 -1.44 -3.53
CA MET A 240 13.82 -0.45 -4.23
C MET A 240 15.10 -1.10 -4.75
N ALA A 241 15.42 -0.99 -6.04
CA ALA A 241 16.65 -1.55 -6.63
C ALA A 241 17.63 -0.45 -7.05
N TRP A 242 18.93 -0.71 -6.99
CA TRP A 242 19.94 0.19 -7.53
C TRP A 242 19.96 0.14 -9.07
N VAL A 243 20.10 1.30 -9.71
CA VAL A 243 20.26 1.44 -11.16
C VAL A 243 21.52 2.28 -11.43
N ALA A 244 22.44 1.72 -12.22
CA ALA A 244 23.67 2.41 -12.61
C ALA A 244 23.43 3.39 -13.76
N ARG A 245 24.37 4.34 -13.96
CA ARG A 245 24.28 5.41 -14.96
C ARG A 245 23.97 4.91 -16.37
N ASP A 246 24.66 3.84 -16.76
CA ASP A 246 24.66 3.31 -18.13
C ASP A 246 23.77 2.08 -18.29
N HIS A 247 22.95 1.76 -17.30
CA HIS A 247 21.97 0.67 -17.36
C HIS A 247 20.64 1.15 -17.97
N THR A 248 20.73 1.74 -19.16
CA THR A 248 19.58 2.30 -19.88
C THR A 248 19.28 1.48 -21.14
N ILE A 249 17.99 1.35 -21.44
CA ILE A 249 17.49 0.63 -22.62
C ILE A 249 16.82 1.66 -23.53
N GLY A 250 17.56 2.11 -24.54
CA GLY A 250 17.06 3.06 -25.54
C GLY A 250 16.14 2.38 -26.54
N ILE A 251 14.88 2.83 -26.62
CA ILE A 251 13.87 2.27 -27.51
C ILE A 251 13.54 3.18 -28.69
N ARG A 252 13.83 4.49 -28.59
CA ARG A 252 13.39 5.49 -29.57
C ARG A 252 13.98 5.24 -30.95
N GLN A 253 15.26 4.87 -31.03
CA GLN A 253 15.92 4.62 -32.31
C GLN A 253 15.39 3.37 -33.04
N ARG A 254 14.69 2.48 -32.33
CA ARG A 254 14.03 1.31 -32.92
C ARG A 254 12.61 1.60 -33.41
N LEU A 255 11.99 2.68 -32.94
CA LEU A 255 10.60 3.01 -33.21
C LEU A 255 10.47 4.16 -34.18
N ARG A 256 9.50 4.07 -35.11
CA ARG A 256 9.13 5.22 -35.91
C ARG A 256 8.12 6.10 -35.15
N PRO A 257 8.27 7.44 -35.15
CA PRO A 257 7.36 8.33 -34.42
C PRO A 257 5.90 8.14 -34.80
N GLU A 258 5.60 7.84 -36.07
CA GLU A 258 4.24 7.61 -36.56
C GLU A 258 3.59 6.32 -36.04
N TRP A 259 4.34 5.42 -35.40
CA TRP A 259 3.77 4.20 -34.80
C TRP A 259 3.30 4.41 -33.37
N VAL A 260 3.83 5.41 -32.68
CA VAL A 260 3.66 5.59 -31.23
C VAL A 260 2.75 6.78 -30.96
N ARG A 261 1.67 6.54 -30.22
CA ARG A 261 0.80 7.60 -29.71
C ARG A 261 1.37 8.18 -28.43
N MET A 262 1.84 7.33 -27.53
CA MET A 262 2.47 7.72 -26.25
C MET A 262 3.36 6.59 -25.74
N ALA A 263 4.49 6.91 -25.16
CA ALA A 263 5.26 6.00 -24.31
C ALA A 263 5.36 6.63 -22.92
N SER A 264 5.08 5.85 -21.87
CA SER A 264 5.02 6.36 -20.49
C SER A 264 5.59 5.36 -19.50
N GLY A 265 6.30 5.86 -18.49
CA GLY A 265 7.02 5.06 -17.52
C GLY A 265 8.35 4.51 -18.04
N SER A 266 9.22 4.12 -17.10
CA SER A 266 10.52 3.50 -17.38
C SER A 266 10.67 2.09 -16.83
N VAL A 267 9.86 1.72 -15.83
CA VAL A 267 9.84 0.38 -15.20
C VAL A 267 8.39 0.05 -14.75
N PRO A 268 7.61 -0.70 -15.55
CA PRO A 268 7.81 -0.91 -16.98
C PRO A 268 7.51 0.37 -17.78
N CYS A 269 7.90 0.37 -19.05
CA CYS A 269 7.45 1.35 -20.04
C CYS A 269 6.20 0.82 -20.76
N ASN A 270 5.09 1.56 -20.67
CA ASN A 270 3.86 1.31 -21.40
C ASN A 270 3.87 2.10 -22.72
N ILE A 271 3.72 1.41 -23.84
CA ILE A 271 3.69 2.01 -25.18
C ILE A 271 2.29 1.86 -25.76
N TYR A 272 1.64 2.99 -25.98
CA TYR A 272 0.35 3.13 -26.64
C TYR A 272 0.61 3.40 -28.12
N VAL A 273 0.08 2.55 -29.00
CA VAL A 273 0.40 2.61 -30.43
C VAL A 273 -0.70 3.29 -31.23
N GLN A 274 -0.34 3.77 -32.42
CA GLN A 274 -1.35 4.16 -33.42
C GLN A 274 -2.11 2.92 -33.93
N PRO A 275 -3.38 3.08 -34.38
CA PRO A 275 -4.15 1.96 -34.93
C PRO A 275 -3.38 1.20 -36.01
N GLY A 276 -3.36 -0.14 -35.90
CA GLY A 276 -2.65 -1.02 -36.83
C GLY A 276 -1.13 -1.11 -36.65
N CYS A 277 -0.53 -0.38 -35.70
CA CYS A 277 0.93 -0.34 -35.52
C CYS A 277 1.48 -1.28 -34.42
N GLN A 278 0.64 -2.05 -33.72
CA GLN A 278 1.09 -2.90 -32.60
C GLN A 278 2.16 -3.92 -33.06
N ASP A 279 1.97 -4.53 -34.23
CA ASP A 279 2.92 -5.50 -34.79
C ASP A 279 4.28 -4.87 -35.09
N SER A 280 4.28 -3.71 -35.73
CA SER A 280 5.49 -2.96 -36.06
C SER A 280 6.29 -2.60 -34.80
N VAL A 281 5.62 -2.07 -33.78
CA VAL A 281 6.25 -1.70 -32.50
C VAL A 281 6.78 -2.94 -31.78
N PHE A 282 5.97 -4.00 -31.68
CA PHE A 282 6.38 -5.22 -30.99
C PHE A 282 7.61 -5.86 -31.65
N GLN A 283 7.61 -5.98 -32.98
CA GLN A 283 8.72 -6.56 -33.74
C GLN A 283 9.99 -5.71 -33.66
N ALA A 284 9.88 -4.40 -33.75
CA ALA A 284 11.02 -3.50 -33.65
C ALA A 284 11.72 -3.55 -32.27
N LEU A 285 10.98 -3.90 -31.22
CA LEU A 285 11.49 -4.02 -29.85
C LEU A 285 11.88 -5.46 -29.48
N GLN A 286 11.71 -6.44 -30.37
CA GLN A 286 12.24 -7.78 -30.10
C GLN A 286 13.77 -7.76 -30.01
N GLY A 287 14.33 -8.63 -29.16
CA GLY A 287 15.78 -8.72 -28.96
C GLY A 287 16.38 -7.45 -28.35
N LEU A 288 15.65 -6.75 -27.50
CA LEU A 288 16.27 -5.79 -26.58
C LEU A 288 17.06 -6.56 -25.53
N ASP A 289 18.32 -6.19 -25.33
CA ASP A 289 19.10 -6.70 -24.21
C ASP A 289 18.52 -6.13 -22.90
N HIS A 290 18.53 -6.94 -21.84
CA HIS A 290 18.07 -6.57 -20.51
C HIS A 290 16.59 -6.15 -20.39
N ALA A 291 15.73 -6.60 -21.30
CA ALA A 291 14.30 -6.32 -21.22
C ALA A 291 13.44 -7.46 -21.76
N LYS A 292 12.28 -7.64 -21.12
CA LYS A 292 11.18 -8.43 -21.66
C LYS A 292 10.20 -7.50 -22.38
N VAL A 293 9.76 -7.88 -23.58
CA VAL A 293 8.78 -7.13 -24.36
C VAL A 293 7.55 -7.98 -24.57
N TRP A 294 6.40 -7.45 -24.15
CA TRP A 294 5.12 -8.14 -24.29
C TRP A 294 4.14 -7.28 -25.05
N ARG A 295 3.31 -7.91 -25.87
CA ARG A 295 2.01 -7.34 -26.19
C ARG A 295 1.12 -7.46 -24.96
N ARG A 296 0.20 -6.53 -24.77
CA ARG A 296 -0.73 -6.54 -23.63
C ARG A 296 -1.34 -7.91 -23.35
N GLN A 297 -1.84 -8.59 -24.39
CA GLN A 297 -2.49 -9.89 -24.28
C GLN A 297 -1.54 -11.07 -23.96
N ASN A 298 -0.23 -10.86 -24.06
CA ASN A 298 0.80 -11.87 -23.84
C ASN A 298 1.62 -11.60 -22.57
N ILE A 299 1.20 -10.65 -21.73
CA ILE A 299 1.82 -10.42 -20.43
C ILE A 299 1.59 -11.66 -19.55
N PRO A 300 2.62 -12.18 -18.86
CA PRO A 300 2.48 -13.37 -18.03
C PRO A 300 1.36 -13.26 -16.98
N SER A 301 0.51 -14.27 -16.90
CA SER A 301 -0.70 -14.24 -16.06
C SER A 301 -0.43 -14.09 -14.56
N TYR A 302 0.74 -14.52 -14.07
CA TYR A 302 1.12 -14.37 -12.67
C TYR A 302 1.30 -12.90 -12.25
N LEU A 303 1.48 -11.98 -13.21
CA LEU A 303 1.57 -10.55 -12.94
C LEU A 303 0.19 -9.92 -12.69
N HIS A 304 -0.89 -10.63 -12.98
CA HIS A 304 -2.26 -10.11 -12.89
C HIS A 304 -2.42 -8.74 -13.60
N TYR A 305 -1.81 -8.61 -14.78
CA TYR A 305 -1.68 -7.37 -15.52
C TYR A 305 -1.87 -7.62 -17.03
N GLY A 306 -2.68 -6.79 -17.69
CA GLY A 306 -2.93 -6.86 -19.14
C GLY A 306 -4.39 -7.01 -19.56
N THR A 307 -5.37 -7.09 -18.64
CA THR A 307 -6.80 -7.12 -19.03
C THR A 307 -7.41 -5.72 -19.11
N SER A 308 -6.84 -4.77 -18.36
CA SER A 308 -7.23 -3.37 -18.41
C SER A 308 -6.81 -2.70 -19.70
N ARG A 309 -7.76 -2.00 -20.34
CA ARG A 309 -7.49 -1.18 -21.53
C ARG A 309 -6.48 -0.06 -21.30
N ARG A 310 -6.21 0.29 -20.03
CA ARG A 310 -5.27 1.35 -19.63
C ARG A 310 -3.82 0.87 -19.66
N VAL A 311 -3.58 -0.44 -19.68
CA VAL A 311 -2.26 -1.01 -19.96
C VAL A 311 -1.91 -0.75 -21.43
N GLY A 312 -0.67 -0.33 -21.68
CA GLY A 312 -0.17 -0.04 -23.03
C GLY A 312 -0.28 -1.25 -23.95
N ASP A 313 -0.41 -1.01 -25.26
CA ASP A 313 -0.55 -2.07 -26.26
C ASP A 313 0.69 -2.96 -26.34
N VAL A 314 1.86 -2.36 -26.09
CA VAL A 314 3.15 -3.04 -25.90
C VAL A 314 3.77 -2.55 -24.59
N VAL A 315 4.29 -3.48 -23.80
CA VAL A 315 4.95 -3.21 -22.52
C VAL A 315 6.40 -3.68 -22.59
N VAL A 316 7.33 -2.79 -22.25
CA VAL A 316 8.74 -3.11 -22.08
C VAL A 316 9.03 -3.15 -20.59
N CYS A 317 9.35 -4.33 -20.06
CA CYS A 317 9.72 -4.54 -18.67
C CYS A 317 11.23 -4.79 -18.61
N PRO A 318 12.04 -3.83 -18.13
CA PRO A 318 13.46 -4.05 -17.90
C PRO A 318 13.74 -5.16 -16.89
N ASP A 319 14.90 -5.79 -17.04
CA ASP A 319 15.50 -6.62 -16.00
C ASP A 319 15.91 -5.74 -14.80
N LEU A 320 16.09 -6.37 -13.63
CA LEU A 320 16.45 -5.68 -12.40
C LEU A 320 17.71 -4.83 -12.59
N GLY A 321 17.63 -3.56 -12.19
CA GLY A 321 18.76 -2.62 -12.27
C GLY A 321 18.93 -1.97 -13.64
N TYR A 322 17.98 -2.13 -14.56
CA TYR A 322 17.90 -1.42 -15.85
C TYR A 322 16.61 -0.60 -15.96
N VAL A 323 16.65 0.44 -16.80
CA VAL A 323 15.51 1.35 -17.00
C VAL A 323 15.33 1.68 -18.48
N VAL A 324 14.09 1.88 -18.92
CA VAL A 324 13.82 2.36 -20.30
C VAL A 324 14.06 3.87 -20.36
N TYR A 325 15.21 4.26 -20.89
CA TYR A 325 15.58 5.63 -21.25
C TYR A 325 16.54 5.59 -22.44
N ASP A 326 16.47 6.60 -23.31
CA ASP A 326 17.37 6.69 -24.47
C ASP A 326 18.76 7.24 -24.10
N ASP A 327 18.82 8.08 -23.06
CA ASP A 327 20.05 8.73 -22.59
C ASP A 327 20.47 8.19 -21.23
N SER A 328 21.73 8.40 -20.84
CA SER A 328 22.25 8.03 -19.53
C SER A 328 21.48 8.72 -18.39
N ILE A 329 21.33 8.05 -17.26
CA ILE A 329 20.62 8.60 -16.09
C ILE A 329 21.55 8.98 -14.94
N THR A 330 21.05 9.74 -13.98
CA THR A 330 21.70 9.83 -12.67
C THR A 330 21.53 8.50 -11.94
N PRO A 331 22.63 7.84 -11.48
CA PRO A 331 22.52 6.62 -10.70
C PRO A 331 21.72 6.83 -9.43
N GLY A 332 20.94 5.82 -9.03
CA GLY A 332 20.06 5.93 -7.90
C GLY A 332 19.22 4.68 -7.69
N GLY A 333 18.19 4.80 -6.87
CA GLY A 333 17.18 3.77 -6.70
C GLY A 333 16.07 3.89 -7.75
N ASN A 334 15.50 2.76 -8.15
CA ASN A 334 14.23 2.70 -8.87
C ASN A 334 13.45 1.44 -8.46
N HIS A 335 12.17 1.42 -8.78
CA HIS A 335 11.24 0.33 -8.47
C HIS A 335 10.20 0.23 -9.59
N GLY A 336 9.36 -0.81 -9.57
CA GLY A 336 8.35 -1.08 -10.60
C GLY A 336 8.58 -2.40 -11.35
N TYR A 337 9.63 -3.14 -10.99
CA TYR A 337 10.03 -4.38 -11.63
C TYR A 337 9.06 -5.53 -11.31
N ASP A 338 9.38 -6.70 -11.84
CA ASP A 338 8.67 -7.95 -11.57
C ASP A 338 8.59 -8.23 -10.05
N PRO A 339 7.38 -8.48 -9.49
CA PRO A 339 7.19 -8.67 -8.06
C PRO A 339 7.78 -9.99 -7.53
N THR A 340 8.22 -10.91 -8.41
CA THR A 340 8.95 -12.12 -7.99
C THR A 340 10.38 -11.83 -7.51
N LEU A 341 10.88 -10.62 -7.77
CA LEU A 341 12.20 -10.18 -7.34
C LEU A 341 12.12 -9.65 -5.90
N GLN A 342 12.88 -10.24 -4.99
CA GLN A 342 12.86 -9.87 -3.57
C GLN A 342 13.26 -8.40 -3.32
N ASP A 343 14.02 -7.78 -4.21
CA ASP A 343 14.31 -6.34 -4.17
C ASP A 343 13.06 -5.46 -4.17
N MET A 344 11.95 -5.96 -4.74
CA MET A 344 10.65 -5.29 -4.78
C MET A 344 9.75 -5.63 -3.59
N HIS A 345 10.11 -6.62 -2.76
CA HIS A 345 9.30 -6.97 -1.61
C HIS A 345 9.33 -5.85 -0.55
N ALA A 346 8.18 -5.60 0.05
CA ALA A 346 7.95 -4.55 1.03
C ALA A 346 7.92 -5.10 2.46
N LEU A 347 8.16 -4.26 3.47
CA LEU A 347 8.02 -4.64 4.87
C LEU A 347 6.56 -4.91 5.27
N PHE A 348 6.33 -5.91 6.12
CA PHE A 348 5.10 -6.05 6.91
C PHE A 348 5.42 -6.32 8.38
N ARG A 349 4.89 -5.51 9.28
CA ARG A 349 4.92 -5.74 10.74
C ARG A 349 3.54 -5.46 11.33
N ALA A 350 3.14 -6.25 12.30
CA ALA A 350 1.91 -5.99 13.04
C ALA A 350 2.03 -6.39 14.51
N ILE A 351 1.51 -5.57 15.41
CA ILE A 351 1.43 -5.86 16.85
C ILE A 351 0.09 -5.37 17.39
N GLY A 352 -0.43 -6.01 18.42
CA GLY A 352 -1.70 -5.61 19.03
C GLY A 352 -2.51 -6.81 19.54
N PRO A 353 -3.67 -6.56 20.16
CA PRO A 353 -4.49 -7.59 20.80
C PRO A 353 -4.98 -8.69 19.85
N ASP A 354 -5.08 -8.40 18.55
CA ASP A 354 -5.61 -9.35 17.57
C ASP A 354 -4.55 -10.21 16.89
N PHE A 355 -3.29 -9.80 16.99
CA PHE A 355 -2.17 -10.42 16.29
C PHE A 355 -1.43 -11.43 17.16
N ARG A 356 -1.09 -12.57 16.57
CA ARG A 356 -0.17 -13.54 17.18
C ARG A 356 1.26 -13.03 17.08
N HIS A 357 2.10 -13.54 17.97
CA HIS A 357 3.54 -13.47 17.79
C HIS A 357 3.98 -14.62 16.88
N THR A 358 4.29 -14.32 15.63
CA THR A 358 4.69 -15.31 14.62
C THR A 358 5.43 -14.66 13.46
N GLU A 359 6.35 -15.41 12.86
CA GLU A 359 6.90 -15.09 11.54
C GLU A 359 6.20 -15.95 10.48
N ILE A 360 5.86 -15.37 9.33
CA ILE A 360 5.28 -16.09 8.20
C ILE A 360 5.98 -15.72 6.90
N PRO A 361 5.96 -16.60 5.88
CA PRO A 361 6.45 -16.26 4.54
C PRO A 361 5.80 -14.98 4.00
N HIS A 362 6.48 -14.34 3.04
CA HIS A 362 5.92 -13.16 2.38
C HIS A 362 4.62 -13.49 1.68
N PHE A 363 3.65 -12.60 1.76
CA PHE A 363 2.31 -12.78 1.20
C PHE A 363 1.92 -11.60 0.29
N ARG A 364 0.83 -11.75 -0.46
CA ARG A 364 0.48 -10.78 -1.52
C ARG A 364 -0.16 -9.53 -0.90
N ASN A 365 0.19 -8.35 -1.39
CA ASN A 365 -0.34 -7.11 -0.84
C ASN A 365 -1.87 -6.95 -1.01
N VAL A 366 -2.49 -7.64 -1.97
CA VAL A 366 -3.96 -7.73 -2.11
C VAL A 366 -4.65 -8.32 -0.87
N ASP A 367 -3.93 -9.11 -0.06
CA ASP A 367 -4.50 -9.75 1.14
C ASP A 367 -4.63 -8.77 2.34
N VAL A 368 -4.06 -7.56 2.25
CA VAL A 368 -4.14 -6.54 3.31
C VAL A 368 -5.55 -5.96 3.46
N TYR A 369 -6.27 -5.71 2.37
CA TYR A 369 -7.65 -5.22 2.43
C TYR A 369 -8.61 -6.16 3.18
N PRO A 370 -8.68 -7.46 2.86
CA PRO A 370 -9.55 -8.37 3.62
C PRO A 370 -9.04 -8.57 5.06
N LEU A 371 -7.75 -8.43 5.35
CA LEU A 371 -7.22 -8.37 6.72
C LEU A 371 -7.79 -7.16 7.48
N LEU A 372 -7.78 -5.96 6.89
CA LEU A 372 -8.37 -4.78 7.50
C LEU A 372 -9.88 -4.97 7.73
N CYS A 373 -10.59 -5.59 6.78
CA CYS A 373 -12.01 -5.92 6.94
C CYS A 373 -12.25 -6.87 8.13
N ARG A 374 -11.41 -7.90 8.27
CA ARG A 374 -11.46 -8.86 9.39
C ARG A 374 -11.24 -8.16 10.73
N LEU A 375 -10.21 -7.33 10.86
CA LEU A 375 -9.90 -6.59 12.08
C LEU A 375 -11.03 -5.64 12.50
N LEU A 376 -11.69 -5.02 11.52
CA LEU A 376 -12.82 -4.13 11.76
C LEU A 376 -14.15 -4.87 12.01
N GLY A 377 -14.20 -6.18 11.77
CA GLY A 377 -15.42 -6.99 11.84
C GLY A 377 -16.45 -6.56 10.78
N ILE A 378 -16.00 -6.29 9.56
CA ILE A 378 -16.83 -5.86 8.43
C ILE A 378 -16.69 -6.81 7.25
N ILE A 379 -17.72 -6.85 6.39
CA ILE A 379 -17.76 -7.67 5.19
C ILE A 379 -17.02 -6.95 4.06
N PRO A 380 -15.96 -7.56 3.47
CA PRO A 380 -15.23 -6.96 2.36
C PRO A 380 -16.10 -6.83 1.11
N ALA A 381 -15.81 -5.84 0.26
CA ALA A 381 -16.29 -5.83 -1.12
C ALA A 381 -15.59 -6.93 -1.94
N PRO A 382 -16.09 -7.30 -3.14
CA PRO A 382 -15.38 -8.21 -4.04
C PRO A 382 -13.94 -7.72 -4.30
N ASN A 383 -12.97 -8.59 -4.07
CA ASN A 383 -11.54 -8.29 -4.15
C ASN A 383 -10.74 -9.56 -4.53
N ASP A 384 -9.46 -9.39 -4.84
CA ASP A 384 -8.54 -10.47 -5.26
C ASP A 384 -7.77 -11.10 -4.09
N GLY A 385 -7.89 -10.53 -2.90
CA GLY A 385 -7.24 -10.98 -1.67
C GLY A 385 -7.88 -12.23 -1.07
N ARG A 386 -7.08 -13.00 -0.35
CA ARG A 386 -7.46 -14.27 0.30
C ARG A 386 -7.03 -14.26 1.75
N ILE A 387 -7.95 -13.89 2.63
CA ILE A 387 -7.67 -13.83 4.07
C ILE A 387 -7.23 -15.17 4.65
N ASP A 388 -7.74 -16.28 4.11
CA ASP A 388 -7.42 -17.64 4.58
C ASP A 388 -5.92 -17.98 4.37
N GLU A 389 -5.23 -17.32 3.44
CA GLU A 389 -3.78 -17.53 3.22
C GLU A 389 -2.93 -16.91 4.34
N ILE A 390 -3.49 -15.96 5.10
CA ILE A 390 -2.78 -15.23 6.16
C ILE A 390 -3.49 -15.24 7.52
N GLU A 391 -4.58 -16.00 7.67
CA GLU A 391 -5.38 -16.03 8.91
C GLU A 391 -4.57 -16.48 10.13
N THR A 392 -3.47 -17.21 9.91
CA THR A 392 -2.58 -17.71 10.96
C THR A 392 -1.93 -16.60 11.78
N ILE A 393 -1.88 -15.36 11.25
CA ILE A 393 -1.35 -14.20 11.97
C ILE A 393 -2.32 -13.66 13.04
N LEU A 394 -3.59 -14.09 13.03
CA LEU A 394 -4.62 -13.65 13.97
C LEU A 394 -4.94 -14.74 15.00
N TYR A 395 -5.30 -14.36 16.23
CA TYR A 395 -5.85 -15.32 17.20
C TYR A 395 -7.18 -15.92 16.69
N LYS A 396 -7.44 -17.21 17.00
CA LYS A 396 -8.59 -17.99 16.46
C LYS A 396 -9.98 -17.37 16.68
N ASN A 397 -10.11 -16.43 17.61
CA ASN A 397 -11.38 -15.77 17.95
C ASN A 397 -11.60 -14.45 17.19
N LYS A 398 -10.85 -14.20 16.11
CA LYS A 398 -11.00 -13.01 15.26
C LYS A 398 -11.54 -13.27 13.87
#